data_AF-A0A2E8USI9-F1
#
_entry.id   AF-A0A2E8USI9-F1
#
_cell.length_a   1.000
_cell.length_b   1.000
_cell.length_c   1.000
_cell.angle_alpha   90.00
_cell.angle_beta   90.00
_cell.angle_gamma   90.00
#
_symmetry.space_group_name_H-M   'P 1'
#
loop_
_entity.id
_entity.type
_entity.pdbx_description
1 polymer ?
#
loop_
_entity_poly.entity_id
_entity_poly.type
_entity_poly.pdbx_seq_one_letter_code
_entity_poly.pdbx_strand_id
1 'polypeptide(L)'
;MLIQFHFTYCYKNVKFYFLSLIKVNIQLFGAIIFCISWKIFHPDNLIHTRGYILIDKTINPKRLIFILVCLTTLLLAVSACSSDSDSSSSNSSSIDKFGMILVGPRDDKGWSQAHFEGGEAIENAIGAEMIVADFINPADSPNTTVAQVAADMIDQGAKLIFATSDDMKDGILEAAASHPDVSMVWSTGDSAFKDGKDYKPELENLANVMGQMEFGKYMAGCAAASESKSGNIGFLGPLINDETRRLTNAAYIGARDCWLDKGNSISDLNFEVIWIGFWFHIPGVTLDPTTVVNDFIDSGVDVVISHIDTPEALTVTDQRAAAGEDVLVVGYDYENSCDVTPEVCIGVPYFNWGPAYIDAAKRVGNNSFSADFQWIAPKLTNGVTAEDSMVGFKGGNAMSEETRKRVNRLADQLNGDIANIFAGPINFQDGSVLASEGKKPSLYDIWYTPQLLEGMTGDSGGN
;
A
#
# COMPACT_ATOMS: atom_id res chain seq x y z
N MET A 1 -53.70 31.08 22.63
CA MET A 1 -53.58 31.92 21.41
C MET A 1 -52.87 31.06 20.37
N LEU A 2 -53.45 30.87 19.18
CA LEU A 2 -52.82 30.07 18.11
C LEU A 2 -51.91 30.99 17.30
N ILE A 3 -50.62 30.66 17.19
CA ILE A 3 -49.67 31.31 16.28
C ILE A 3 -49.25 30.26 15.24
N GLN A 4 -49.35 30.60 13.96
CA GLN A 4 -49.11 29.69 12.84
C GLN A 4 -47.80 30.07 12.15
N PHE A 5 -46.94 29.09 11.85
CA PHE A 5 -45.71 29.27 11.08
C PHE A 5 -45.63 28.26 9.93
N HIS A 6 -44.96 28.61 8.83
CA HIS A 6 -44.67 27.74 7.69
C HIS A 6 -43.15 27.61 7.51
N PHE A 7 -42.68 26.39 7.24
CA PHE A 7 -41.31 26.12 6.77
C PHE A 7 -41.35 25.13 5.60
N THR A 8 -40.39 25.25 4.68
CA THR A 8 -40.19 24.35 3.54
C THR A 8 -38.71 23.92 3.54
N TYR A 9 -38.43 22.62 3.50
CA TYR A 9 -37.08 22.06 3.34
C TYR A 9 -37.09 20.91 2.33
N CYS A 10 -35.96 20.70 1.63
CA CYS A 10 -35.73 19.63 0.68
C CYS A 10 -34.54 18.78 1.18
N TYR A 11 -34.65 17.45 1.23
CA TYR A 11 -33.55 16.54 1.57
C TYR A 11 -33.51 15.37 0.59
N LYS A 12 -32.32 15.01 0.11
CA LYS A 12 -32.01 13.71 -0.51
C LYS A 12 -30.90 13.03 0.30
N ASN A 13 -31.24 11.85 0.81
CA ASN A 13 -30.39 10.72 1.21
C ASN A 13 -29.23 10.94 2.21
N VAL A 14 -29.47 10.64 3.49
CA VAL A 14 -28.44 10.15 4.43
C VAL A 14 -29.03 9.03 5.30
N LYS A 15 -28.39 7.86 5.31
CA LYS A 15 -28.62 6.76 6.26
C LYS A 15 -27.94 7.10 7.59
N PHE A 16 -28.67 7.01 8.70
CA PHE A 16 -28.13 7.26 10.05
C PHE A 16 -27.44 6.02 10.63
N TYR A 17 -26.18 6.17 11.06
CA TYR A 17 -25.58 5.38 12.14
C TYR A 17 -25.60 6.24 13.42
N PHE A 18 -26.12 5.68 14.50
CA PHE A 18 -26.25 6.34 15.80
C PHE A 18 -25.31 5.63 16.78
N LEU A 19 -24.29 6.31 17.33
CA LEU A 19 -23.77 6.01 18.67
C LEU A 19 -22.86 7.11 19.22
N SER A 20 -23.22 7.50 20.44
CA SER A 20 -22.41 8.13 21.49
C SER A 20 -22.42 9.65 21.62
N LEU A 21 -22.42 10.05 22.90
CA LEU A 21 -22.38 11.39 23.50
C LEU A 21 -23.75 12.06 23.74
N ILE A 22 -24.27 11.89 24.96
CA ILE A 22 -24.57 12.99 25.91
C ILE A 22 -25.06 12.36 27.24
N LYS A 23 -24.23 12.49 28.28
CA LYS A 23 -24.65 12.45 29.69
C LYS A 23 -24.82 13.90 30.12
N VAL A 24 -26.04 14.43 30.14
CA VAL A 24 -26.37 15.66 30.88
C VAL A 24 -27.68 15.46 31.63
N ASN A 25 -27.61 15.82 32.91
CA ASN A 25 -28.61 15.72 33.99
C ASN A 25 -30.07 16.00 33.59
N ILE A 26 -30.93 15.00 33.76
CA ILE A 26 -32.40 15.12 33.69
C ILE A 26 -32.90 15.62 35.06
N GLN A 27 -33.08 16.94 35.22
CA GLN A 27 -33.95 17.52 36.28
C GLN A 27 -34.56 18.89 35.93
N LEU A 28 -34.34 19.43 34.73
CA LEU A 28 -35.07 20.60 34.22
C LEU A 28 -35.73 20.22 32.90
N PHE A 29 -36.91 20.79 32.63
CA PHE A 29 -37.84 20.55 31.51
C PHE A 29 -38.92 19.50 31.78
N GLY A 30 -40.04 20.00 32.31
CA GLY A 30 -41.34 19.35 32.22
C GLY A 30 -41.76 19.19 30.76
N ALA A 31 -42.31 18.01 30.49
CA ALA A 31 -42.77 17.45 29.22
C ALA A 31 -43.14 18.44 28.09
N ILE A 32 -42.34 18.43 27.01
CA ILE A 32 -42.82 18.76 25.66
C ILE A 32 -43.08 17.41 24.98
N ILE A 33 -44.35 17.02 24.87
CA ILE A 33 -44.76 15.80 24.15
C ILE A 33 -44.86 16.15 22.67
N PHE A 34 -43.93 15.65 21.85
CA PHE A 34 -44.09 15.60 20.40
C PHE A 34 -44.93 14.37 20.05
N CYS A 35 -46.19 14.57 19.66
CA CYS A 35 -46.96 13.51 18.98
C CYS A 35 -46.68 13.60 17.48
N ILE A 36 -45.94 12.65 16.93
CA ILE A 36 -45.85 12.42 15.49
C ILE A 36 -46.59 11.10 15.22
N SER A 37 -47.72 11.16 14.51
CA SER A 37 -48.37 9.96 13.96
C SER A 37 -47.90 9.73 12.53
N TRP A 38 -47.57 8.48 12.19
CA TRP A 38 -47.09 8.08 10.86
C TRP A 38 -48.22 7.37 10.08
N LYS A 39 -48.37 7.70 8.80
CA LYS A 39 -49.15 6.91 7.83
C LYS A 39 -48.36 6.82 6.52
N ILE A 40 -48.11 5.60 6.07
CA ILE A 40 -47.31 5.23 4.89
C ILE A 40 -48.11 5.54 3.61
N PHE A 41 -47.53 6.21 2.60
CA PHE A 41 -47.86 6.09 1.16
C PHE A 41 -46.77 6.68 0.24
N HIS A 42 -46.77 6.20 -1.02
CA HIS A 42 -45.83 6.28 -2.15
C HIS A 42 -45.39 7.68 -2.68
N PRO A 43 -44.38 7.75 -3.58
CA PRO A 43 -43.55 8.93 -3.82
C PRO A 43 -44.24 9.94 -4.74
N ASP A 44 -43.72 11.16 -4.71
CA ASP A 44 -44.18 12.36 -5.45
C ASP A 44 -45.25 13.17 -4.70
N ASN A 45 -44.78 14.05 -3.77
CA ASN A 45 -45.18 15.46 -3.62
C ASN A 45 -44.67 16.09 -2.31
N LEU A 46 -44.42 17.41 -2.35
CA LEU A 46 -44.04 18.28 -1.23
C LEU A 46 -44.89 18.04 0.03
N ILE A 47 -44.24 17.80 1.17
CA ILE A 47 -44.92 17.62 2.47
C ILE A 47 -45.04 18.98 3.18
N HIS A 48 -46.27 19.45 3.40
CA HIS A 48 -46.55 20.51 4.37
C HIS A 48 -46.94 19.88 5.72
N THR A 49 -46.07 19.97 6.72
CA THR A 49 -46.43 19.63 8.10
C THR A 49 -46.86 20.88 8.86
N ARG A 50 -48.05 20.82 9.49
CA ARG A 50 -48.52 21.83 10.46
C ARG A 50 -48.22 21.34 11.88
N GLY A 51 -47.33 22.03 12.57
CA GLY A 51 -47.14 21.87 14.01
C GLY A 51 -48.02 22.84 14.81
N TYR A 52 -48.54 22.39 15.95
CA TYR A 52 -49.22 23.23 16.93
C TYR A 52 -48.47 23.18 18.27
N ILE A 53 -48.24 24.34 18.88
CA ILE A 53 -47.74 24.43 20.25
C ILE A 53 -48.93 24.69 21.17
N LEU A 54 -49.23 23.74 22.07
CA LEU A 54 -50.18 23.95 23.15
C LEU A 54 -49.44 24.60 24.32
N ILE A 55 -49.81 25.84 24.63
CA ILE A 55 -49.27 26.58 25.77
C ILE A 55 -50.25 26.42 26.94
N ASP A 56 -49.79 25.81 28.04
CA ASP A 56 -50.55 25.67 29.27
C ASP A 56 -50.89 27.05 29.88
N LYS A 57 -52.13 27.22 30.36
CA LYS A 57 -52.66 28.46 30.94
C LYS A 57 -52.06 28.80 32.33
N THR A 58 -51.21 27.95 32.88
CA THR A 58 -50.59 28.14 34.20
C THR A 58 -49.24 28.88 34.15
N ILE A 59 -48.75 29.24 32.96
CA ILE A 59 -47.45 29.91 32.82
C ILE A 59 -47.55 31.37 33.28
N ASN A 60 -46.76 31.72 34.30
CA ASN A 60 -46.67 33.07 34.85
C ASN A 60 -46.30 34.09 33.76
N PRO A 61 -47.05 35.20 33.60
CA PRO A 61 -46.85 36.17 32.52
C PRO A 61 -45.44 36.80 32.51
N LYS A 62 -44.78 36.89 33.67
CA LYS A 62 -43.39 37.40 33.76
C LYS A 62 -42.36 36.42 33.15
N ARG A 63 -42.61 35.11 33.22
CA ARG A 63 -41.75 34.08 32.60
C ARG A 63 -41.99 33.97 31.10
N LEU A 64 -43.22 34.22 30.64
CA LEU A 64 -43.54 34.25 29.21
C LEU A 64 -42.85 35.44 28.51
N ILE A 65 -42.83 36.61 29.15
CA ILE A 65 -42.11 37.80 28.66
C ILE A 65 -40.59 37.52 28.58
N PHE A 66 -40.02 36.83 29.57
CA PHE A 66 -38.60 36.49 29.56
C PHE A 66 -38.24 35.51 28.42
N ILE A 67 -39.08 34.51 28.16
CA ILE A 67 -38.89 33.56 27.04
C ILE A 67 -39.04 34.26 25.69
N LEU A 68 -40.02 35.16 25.55
CA LEU A 68 -40.22 35.97 24.33
C LEU A 68 -39.03 36.92 24.09
N VAL A 69 -38.50 37.56 25.13
CA VAL A 69 -37.31 38.41 25.04
C VAL A 69 -36.09 37.58 24.62
N CYS A 70 -35.88 36.41 25.21
CA CYS A 70 -34.79 35.50 24.80
C CYS A 70 -34.93 34.99 23.35
N LEU A 71 -36.15 34.68 22.89
CA LEU A 71 -36.39 34.29 21.49
C LEU A 71 -36.13 35.46 20.53
N THR A 72 -36.53 36.68 20.89
CA THR A 72 -36.27 37.87 20.07
C THR A 72 -34.79 38.26 20.01
N THR A 73 -34.03 38.06 21.09
CA THR A 73 -32.57 38.25 21.07
C THR A 73 -31.84 37.16 20.29
N LEU A 74 -32.38 35.94 20.25
CA LEU A 74 -31.83 34.84 19.44
C LEU A 74 -32.13 35.05 17.95
N LEU A 75 -33.29 35.64 17.61
CA LEU A 75 -33.64 36.00 16.23
C LEU A 75 -32.87 37.21 15.69
N LEU A 76 -32.48 38.17 16.55
CA LEU A 76 -31.67 39.33 16.14
C LEU A 76 -30.17 38.98 15.99
N ALA A 77 -29.69 37.88 16.58
CA ALA A 77 -28.33 37.40 16.38
C ALA A 77 -28.12 36.70 15.02
N VAL A 78 -29.20 36.30 14.33
CA VAL A 78 -29.15 35.59 13.04
C VAL A 78 -29.20 36.56 11.83
N SER A 79 -29.54 37.84 12.03
CA SER A 79 -29.59 38.84 10.95
C SER A 79 -28.36 39.77 10.87
N ALA A 80 -27.31 39.54 11.65
CA ALA A 80 -26.08 40.35 11.64
C ALA A 80 -24.93 39.78 10.79
N CYS A 81 -25.14 38.66 10.08
CA CYS A 81 -24.23 38.16 9.05
C CYS A 81 -24.93 38.22 7.69
N SER A 82 -25.13 39.44 7.18
CA SER A 82 -25.50 39.69 5.79
C SER A 82 -24.57 40.78 5.26
N SER A 83 -23.29 40.42 5.12
CA SER A 83 -22.35 41.11 4.25
C SER A 83 -21.99 40.13 3.15
N ASP A 84 -22.45 40.44 1.94
CA ASP A 84 -22.08 39.77 0.70
C ASP A 84 -20.56 39.71 0.58
N SER A 85 -20.02 38.53 0.86
CA SER A 85 -18.80 38.03 0.27
C SER A 85 -19.11 36.59 -0.08
N ASP A 86 -19.31 36.33 -1.37
CA ASP A 86 -19.14 35.01 -1.98
C ASP A 86 -17.70 34.56 -1.73
N SER A 87 -17.40 34.16 -0.50
CA SER A 87 -16.33 33.21 -0.21
C SER A 87 -16.97 31.85 -0.32
N SER A 88 -16.94 31.32 -1.56
CA SER A 88 -16.89 29.89 -1.77
C SER A 88 -15.83 29.33 -0.81
N SER A 89 -16.29 28.74 0.29
CA SER A 89 -15.47 27.86 1.10
C SER A 89 -15.28 26.57 0.33
N SER A 90 -14.54 26.65 -0.79
CA SER A 90 -13.93 25.51 -1.45
C SER A 90 -12.72 25.10 -0.62
N ASN A 91 -12.97 24.59 0.58
CA ASN A 91 -12.00 23.74 1.27
C ASN A 91 -12.16 22.31 0.76
N SER A 92 -11.97 22.10 -0.54
CA SER A 92 -11.63 20.78 -1.07
C SER A 92 -10.33 20.92 -1.86
N SER A 93 -9.23 20.97 -1.11
CA SER A 93 -7.86 20.79 -1.60
C SER A 93 -7.64 19.34 -2.06
N SER A 94 -8.53 18.84 -2.92
CA SER A 94 -8.55 17.45 -3.39
C SER A 94 -8.56 17.46 -4.91
N ILE A 95 -7.79 16.56 -5.51
CA ILE A 95 -7.85 16.30 -6.95
C ILE A 95 -9.14 15.58 -7.30
N ASP A 96 -9.73 15.90 -8.46
CA ASP A 96 -10.97 15.23 -8.93
C ASP A 96 -10.67 13.86 -9.55
N LYS A 97 -9.56 13.75 -10.28
CA LYS A 97 -9.15 12.52 -10.98
C LYS A 97 -7.65 12.28 -10.88
N PHE A 98 -7.27 11.01 -10.87
CA PHE A 98 -5.89 10.56 -10.98
C PHE A 98 -5.79 9.33 -11.88
N GLY A 99 -4.62 9.10 -12.46
CA GLY A 99 -4.31 7.95 -13.31
C GLY A 99 -3.49 6.90 -12.57
N MET A 100 -3.76 5.63 -12.84
CA MET A 100 -3.02 4.47 -12.35
C MET A 100 -2.64 3.58 -13.52
N ILE A 101 -1.34 3.47 -13.80
CA ILE A 101 -0.78 2.67 -14.89
C ILE A 101 -0.13 1.42 -14.28
N LEU A 102 -0.75 0.26 -14.51
CA LEU A 102 -0.33 -1.04 -13.97
C LEU A 102 0.37 -1.88 -15.05
N VAL A 103 1.45 -2.55 -14.65
CA VAL A 103 2.25 -3.40 -15.55
C VAL A 103 1.52 -4.70 -15.90
N GLY A 104 0.83 -5.30 -14.93
CA GLY A 104 0.06 -6.53 -15.06
C GLY A 104 -1.44 -6.32 -14.85
N PRO A 105 -2.21 -7.43 -14.74
CA PRO A 105 -3.63 -7.41 -14.41
C PRO A 105 -3.88 -6.81 -13.02
N ARG A 106 -4.93 -5.99 -12.86
CA ARG A 106 -5.30 -5.39 -11.56
C ARG A 106 -5.71 -6.39 -10.47
N ASP A 107 -5.89 -7.66 -10.81
CA ASP A 107 -6.31 -8.74 -9.93
C ASP A 107 -5.33 -9.93 -9.90
N ASP A 108 -4.06 -9.67 -10.22
CA ASP A 108 -2.95 -10.65 -10.29
C ASP A 108 -2.61 -11.36 -8.98
N LYS A 109 -3.24 -11.00 -7.85
CA LYS A 109 -2.95 -11.51 -6.50
C LYS A 109 -1.52 -11.21 -6.03
N GLY A 110 -0.89 -10.19 -6.60
CA GLY A 110 0.45 -9.75 -6.27
C GLY A 110 0.63 -8.25 -6.51
N TRP A 111 1.63 -7.89 -7.30
CA TRP A 111 2.13 -6.52 -7.44
C TRP A 111 1.09 -5.52 -7.95
N SER A 112 0.47 -5.80 -9.11
CA SER A 112 -0.45 -4.86 -9.74
C SER A 112 -1.75 -4.74 -8.94
N GLN A 113 -2.20 -5.82 -8.30
CA GLN A 113 -3.33 -5.75 -7.38
C GLN A 113 -3.03 -4.89 -6.15
N ALA A 114 -1.85 -5.03 -5.53
CA ALA A 114 -1.47 -4.19 -4.39
C ALA A 114 -1.46 -2.69 -4.76
N HIS A 115 -0.99 -2.34 -5.96
CA HIS A 115 -1.05 -0.97 -6.48
C HIS A 115 -2.48 -0.48 -6.75
N PHE A 116 -3.32 -1.33 -7.35
CA PHE A 116 -4.72 -1.02 -7.62
C PHE A 116 -5.47 -0.71 -6.32
N GLU A 117 -5.31 -1.56 -5.29
CA GLU A 117 -5.90 -1.33 -3.95
C GLU A 117 -5.33 -0.07 -3.27
N GLY A 118 -4.06 0.28 -3.53
CA GLY A 118 -3.49 1.56 -3.14
C GLY A 118 -4.17 2.77 -3.80
N GLY A 119 -4.59 2.63 -5.06
CA GLY A 119 -5.42 3.61 -5.77
C GLY A 119 -6.83 3.71 -5.18
N GLU A 120 -7.48 2.58 -4.90
CA GLU A 120 -8.77 2.55 -4.19
C GLU A 120 -8.70 3.26 -2.82
N ALA A 121 -7.55 3.19 -2.14
CA ALA A 121 -7.34 3.93 -0.89
C ALA A 121 -7.41 5.45 -1.10
N ILE A 122 -6.96 5.99 -2.25
CA ILE A 122 -7.16 7.41 -2.60
C ILE A 122 -8.65 7.69 -2.79
N GLU A 123 -9.36 6.88 -3.58
CA GLU A 123 -10.80 7.07 -3.84
C GLU A 123 -11.59 7.10 -2.52
N ASN A 124 -11.29 6.17 -1.62
CA ASN A 124 -11.90 6.08 -0.31
C ASN A 124 -11.56 7.25 0.62
N ALA A 125 -10.32 7.76 0.55
CA ALA A 125 -9.85 8.80 1.47
C ALA A 125 -10.26 10.22 1.06
N ILE A 126 -10.27 10.54 -0.24
CA ILE A 126 -10.49 11.91 -0.74
C ILE A 126 -11.59 12.03 -1.80
N GLY A 127 -12.19 10.92 -2.25
CA GLY A 127 -13.30 10.93 -3.22
C GLY A 127 -12.90 11.25 -4.66
N ALA A 128 -11.60 11.15 -4.99
CA ALA A 128 -11.13 11.27 -6.37
C ALA A 128 -11.52 10.03 -7.19
N GLU A 129 -11.70 10.21 -8.51
CA GLU A 129 -11.97 9.12 -9.46
C GLU A 129 -10.65 8.57 -10.03
N MET A 130 -10.46 7.26 -9.95
CA MET A 130 -9.31 6.58 -10.53
C MET A 130 -9.54 6.22 -12.01
N ILE A 131 -8.61 6.63 -12.88
CA ILE A 131 -8.52 6.18 -14.27
C ILE A 131 -7.43 5.10 -14.32
N VAL A 132 -7.79 3.86 -14.68
CA VAL A 132 -6.87 2.72 -14.65
C VAL A 132 -6.57 2.20 -16.05
N ALA A 133 -5.29 1.97 -16.33
CA ALA A 133 -4.82 1.16 -17.44
C ALA A 133 -3.99 0.00 -16.90
N ASP A 134 -4.42 -1.24 -17.15
CA ASP A 134 -3.70 -2.47 -16.85
C ASP A 134 -3.07 -3.06 -18.11
N PHE A 135 -2.22 -4.08 -17.94
CA PHE A 135 -1.49 -4.74 -19.03
C PHE A 135 -0.55 -3.79 -19.81
N ILE A 136 -0.02 -2.77 -19.15
CA ILE A 136 0.95 -1.84 -19.75
C ILE A 136 2.34 -2.43 -19.58
N ASN A 137 2.65 -3.40 -20.44
CA ASN A 137 3.93 -4.07 -20.52
C ASN A 137 4.28 -4.43 -21.98
N PRO A 138 5.54 -4.77 -22.30
CA PRO A 138 5.98 -5.04 -23.66
C PRO A 138 5.33 -6.26 -24.33
N ALA A 139 4.81 -7.22 -23.55
CA ALA A 139 4.20 -8.43 -24.07
C ALA A 139 2.75 -8.20 -24.51
N ASP A 140 1.95 -7.57 -23.65
CA ASP A 140 0.52 -7.34 -23.90
C ASP A 140 0.26 -6.07 -24.70
N SER A 141 1.13 -5.06 -24.55
CA SER A 141 0.96 -3.72 -25.12
C SER A 141 2.20 -3.22 -25.90
N PRO A 142 2.72 -3.98 -26.89
CA PRO A 142 4.00 -3.68 -27.56
C PRO A 142 4.02 -2.36 -28.36
N ASN A 143 2.85 -1.78 -28.64
CA ASN A 143 2.71 -0.54 -29.42
C ASN A 143 2.17 0.64 -28.58
N THR A 144 2.01 0.45 -27.27
CA THR A 144 1.48 1.46 -26.37
C THR A 144 2.60 1.90 -25.43
N THR A 145 2.95 3.18 -25.44
CA THR A 145 3.94 3.71 -24.50
C THR A 145 3.27 4.26 -23.24
N VAL A 146 3.97 4.22 -22.12
CA VAL A 146 3.50 4.83 -20.86
C VAL A 146 3.21 6.33 -21.04
N ALA A 147 4.00 7.03 -21.87
CA ALA A 147 3.76 8.44 -22.20
C ALA A 147 2.42 8.68 -22.91
N GLN A 148 2.04 7.81 -23.85
CA GLN A 148 0.74 7.88 -24.52
C GLN A 148 -0.40 7.64 -23.52
N VAL A 149 -0.29 6.62 -22.67
CA VAL A 149 -1.29 6.32 -21.65
C VAL A 149 -1.44 7.48 -20.66
N ALA A 150 -0.32 8.06 -20.21
CA ALA A 150 -0.34 9.22 -19.32
C ALA A 150 -1.02 10.43 -19.99
N ALA A 151 -0.71 10.72 -21.25
CA ALA A 151 -1.36 11.79 -22.01
C ALA A 151 -2.89 11.58 -22.13
N ASP A 152 -3.32 10.35 -22.44
CA ASP A 152 -4.75 10.00 -22.52
C ASP A 152 -5.46 10.16 -21.16
N MET A 153 -4.81 9.84 -20.05
CA MET A 153 -5.35 10.05 -18.70
C MET A 153 -5.43 11.54 -18.35
N ILE A 154 -4.45 12.34 -18.77
CA ILE A 154 -4.43 13.79 -18.59
C ILE A 154 -5.56 14.46 -19.37
N ASP A 155 -5.79 14.03 -20.62
CA ASP A 155 -6.90 14.51 -21.45
C ASP A 155 -8.28 14.18 -20.85
N GLN A 156 -8.36 13.09 -20.08
CA GLN A 156 -9.54 12.71 -19.29
C GLN A 156 -9.67 13.48 -17.97
N GLY A 157 -8.68 14.31 -17.63
CA GLY A 157 -8.71 15.25 -16.50
C GLY A 157 -7.86 14.84 -15.30
N ALA A 158 -7.03 13.80 -15.39
CA ALA A 158 -6.12 13.41 -14.30
C ALA A 158 -5.15 14.55 -13.93
N LYS A 159 -4.98 14.78 -12.63
CA LYS A 159 -4.01 15.76 -12.07
C LYS A 159 -2.81 15.11 -11.40
N LEU A 160 -2.85 13.80 -11.25
CA LEU A 160 -1.79 12.96 -10.70
C LEU A 160 -1.75 11.66 -11.50
N ILE A 161 -0.57 11.20 -11.90
CA ILE A 161 -0.37 9.91 -12.59
C ILE A 161 0.57 9.05 -11.77
N PHE A 162 0.20 7.80 -11.54
CA PHE A 162 1.08 6.78 -10.96
C PHE A 162 1.53 5.81 -12.06
N ALA A 163 2.85 5.65 -12.21
CA ALA A 163 3.47 4.56 -12.97
C ALA A 163 4.07 3.56 -11.98
N THR A 164 3.66 2.30 -12.07
CA THR A 164 3.87 1.34 -10.99
C THR A 164 4.83 0.21 -11.34
N SER A 165 5.82 0.44 -12.21
CA SER A 165 6.84 -0.57 -12.50
C SER A 165 8.15 0.06 -12.95
N ASP A 166 9.26 -0.61 -12.64
CA ASP A 166 10.59 -0.24 -13.13
C ASP A 166 10.66 -0.21 -14.67
N ASP A 167 9.94 -1.13 -15.34
CA ASP A 167 9.90 -1.23 -16.81
C ASP A 167 9.27 0.01 -17.46
N MET A 168 8.56 0.83 -16.68
CA MET A 168 7.93 2.07 -17.14
C MET A 168 8.87 3.27 -17.16
N LYS A 169 10.13 3.13 -16.73
CA LYS A 169 11.13 4.21 -16.59
C LYS A 169 11.15 5.18 -17.77
N ASP A 170 11.43 4.68 -18.98
CA ASP A 170 11.62 5.54 -20.14
C ASP A 170 10.35 6.34 -20.46
N GLY A 171 9.19 5.68 -20.40
CA GLY A 171 7.92 6.30 -20.73
C GLY A 171 7.40 7.27 -19.67
N ILE A 172 7.63 7.03 -18.38
CA ILE A 172 7.24 7.99 -17.33
C ILE A 172 8.16 9.22 -17.31
N LEU A 173 9.45 9.06 -17.63
CA LEU A 173 10.37 10.18 -17.82
C LEU A 173 9.95 11.06 -19.00
N GLU A 174 9.57 10.45 -20.13
CA GLU A 174 9.04 11.17 -21.30
C GLU A 174 7.72 11.90 -20.97
N ALA A 175 6.80 11.23 -20.27
CA ALA A 175 5.54 11.81 -19.84
C ALA A 175 5.75 13.04 -18.93
N ALA A 176 6.62 12.91 -17.93
CA ALA A 176 6.92 13.98 -16.99
C ALA A 176 7.52 15.21 -17.70
N ALA A 177 8.43 14.98 -18.65
CA ALA A 177 9.04 16.04 -19.46
C ALA A 177 8.02 16.75 -20.37
N SER A 178 7.05 16.01 -20.90
CA SER A 178 6.05 16.53 -21.84
C SER A 178 4.89 17.26 -21.14
N HIS A 179 4.64 16.95 -19.87
CA HIS A 179 3.53 17.47 -19.07
C HIS A 179 4.01 18.04 -17.72
N PRO A 180 4.83 19.11 -17.72
CA PRO A 180 5.44 19.66 -16.50
C PRO A 180 4.41 20.23 -15.50
N ASP A 181 3.16 20.43 -15.91
CA ASP A 181 2.05 20.91 -15.09
C ASP A 181 1.25 19.79 -14.40
N VAL A 182 1.54 18.52 -14.70
CA VAL A 182 0.87 17.36 -14.09
C VAL A 182 1.87 16.63 -13.18
N SER A 183 1.46 16.41 -11.93
CA SER A 183 2.27 15.65 -10.98
C SER A 183 2.28 14.17 -11.32
N MET A 184 3.43 13.53 -11.15
CA MET A 184 3.63 12.12 -11.46
C MET A 184 4.41 11.45 -10.35
N VAL A 185 4.09 10.18 -10.09
CA VAL A 185 4.79 9.33 -9.12
C VAL A 185 5.21 8.07 -9.85
N TRP A 186 6.51 7.79 -9.85
CA TRP A 186 7.05 6.55 -10.37
C TRP A 186 7.51 5.65 -9.21
N SER A 187 6.84 4.51 -9.06
CA SER A 187 7.22 3.49 -8.07
C SER A 187 8.51 2.81 -8.51
N THR A 188 9.34 2.34 -7.57
CA THR A 188 10.68 1.72 -7.79
C THR A 188 11.78 2.65 -8.32
N GLY A 189 11.43 3.79 -8.93
CA GLY A 189 12.39 4.69 -9.54
C GLY A 189 13.28 5.52 -8.60
N ASP A 190 14.26 6.19 -9.19
CA ASP A 190 15.29 6.98 -8.50
C ASP A 190 15.60 8.31 -9.21
N SER A 191 14.74 8.76 -10.14
CA SER A 191 14.88 10.03 -10.85
C SER A 191 14.90 11.28 -9.95
N ALA A 192 14.32 11.19 -8.75
CA ALA A 192 14.33 12.22 -7.72
C ALA A 192 15.39 11.96 -6.63
N PHE A 193 16.15 10.86 -6.72
CA PHE A 193 17.21 10.57 -5.78
C PHE A 193 18.45 11.38 -6.13
N LYS A 194 18.73 12.43 -5.36
CA LYS A 194 19.75 13.44 -5.69
C LYS A 194 21.18 12.91 -5.90
N ASP A 195 21.51 11.84 -5.18
CA ASP A 195 22.81 11.16 -5.29
C ASP A 195 22.72 9.88 -6.15
N GLY A 196 21.55 9.61 -6.75
CA GLY A 196 21.27 8.43 -7.53
C GLY A 196 21.85 8.48 -8.94
N LYS A 197 22.01 7.29 -9.55
CA LYS A 197 22.55 7.11 -10.92
C LYS A 197 21.67 7.77 -11.98
N ASP A 198 20.36 7.82 -11.76
CA ASP A 198 19.37 8.29 -12.73
C ASP A 198 18.72 9.63 -12.35
N TYR A 199 19.33 10.40 -11.44
CA TYR A 199 18.81 11.70 -11.01
C TYR A 199 18.51 12.64 -12.19
N LYS A 200 17.29 13.20 -12.22
CA LYS A 200 16.78 14.15 -13.21
C LYS A 200 16.31 15.43 -12.52
N PRO A 201 17.22 16.37 -12.19
CA PRO A 201 16.85 17.61 -11.50
C PRO A 201 15.84 18.48 -12.26
N GLU A 202 15.72 18.30 -13.57
CA GLU A 202 14.79 19.01 -14.44
C GLU A 202 13.33 18.53 -14.34
N LEU A 203 13.08 17.32 -13.81
CA LEU A 203 11.74 16.72 -13.70
C LEU A 203 11.11 17.03 -12.34
N GLU A 204 10.85 18.31 -12.07
CA GLU A 204 10.33 18.78 -10.77
C GLU A 204 8.91 18.25 -10.43
N ASN A 205 8.20 17.71 -11.44
CA ASN A 205 6.87 17.11 -11.33
C ASN A 205 6.88 15.58 -11.14
N LEU A 206 8.04 14.92 -11.11
CA LEU A 206 8.14 13.47 -10.99
C LEU A 206 8.78 13.06 -9.65
N ALA A 207 7.96 12.56 -8.72
CA ALA A 207 8.43 11.96 -7.47
C ALA A 207 8.66 10.46 -7.62
N ASN A 208 9.45 9.89 -6.71
CA ASN A 208 9.63 8.44 -6.60
C ASN A 208 9.22 7.93 -5.23
N VAL A 209 8.63 6.74 -5.21
CA VAL A 209 8.23 6.08 -3.97
C VAL A 209 8.56 4.59 -4.03
N MET A 210 9.16 4.08 -2.97
CA MET A 210 9.37 2.65 -2.78
C MET A 210 9.33 2.32 -1.29
N GLY A 211 8.76 1.16 -0.94
CA GLY A 211 8.90 0.62 0.40
C GLY A 211 10.29 0.03 0.61
N GLN A 212 10.81 0.08 1.84
CA GLN A 212 12.02 -0.67 2.23
C GLN A 212 11.71 -2.18 2.34
N MET A 213 11.38 -2.80 1.20
CA MET A 213 11.00 -4.21 1.09
C MET A 213 12.12 -5.16 1.50
N GLU A 214 13.35 -4.66 1.67
CA GLU A 214 14.46 -5.39 2.26
C GLU A 214 14.12 -5.91 3.66
N PHE A 215 13.34 -5.16 4.45
CA PHE A 215 12.84 -5.67 5.74
C PHE A 215 11.89 -6.85 5.54
N GLY A 216 10.94 -6.73 4.61
CA GLY A 216 10.02 -7.80 4.24
C GLY A 216 10.78 -9.05 3.81
N LYS A 217 11.75 -8.89 2.91
CA LYS A 217 12.54 -9.98 2.36
C LYS A 217 13.48 -10.60 3.39
N TYR A 218 14.08 -9.81 4.27
CA TYR A 218 14.81 -10.33 5.43
C TYR A 218 13.93 -11.22 6.32
N MET A 219 12.70 -10.78 6.64
CA MET A 219 11.74 -11.58 7.39
C MET A 219 11.32 -12.86 6.63
N ALA A 220 11.11 -12.77 5.32
CA ALA A 220 10.81 -13.91 4.45
C ALA A 220 11.93 -14.96 4.43
N GLY A 221 13.18 -14.52 4.27
CA GLY A 221 14.35 -15.39 4.34
C GLY A 221 14.48 -16.07 5.69
N CYS A 222 14.31 -15.31 6.78
CA CYS A 222 14.31 -15.88 8.12
C CYS A 222 13.21 -16.94 8.29
N ALA A 223 11.99 -16.64 7.85
CA ALA A 223 10.87 -17.58 7.93
C ALA A 223 11.19 -18.88 7.16
N ALA A 224 11.74 -18.75 5.94
CA ALA A 224 12.12 -19.89 5.12
C ALA A 224 13.19 -20.77 5.79
N ALA A 225 14.29 -20.20 6.26
CA ALA A 225 15.33 -20.97 6.94
C ALA A 225 14.87 -21.55 8.29
N SER A 226 13.92 -20.90 8.94
CA SER A 226 13.34 -21.38 10.20
C SER A 226 12.51 -22.64 10.00
N GLU A 227 11.71 -22.70 8.92
CA GLU A 227 10.88 -23.85 8.58
C GLU A 227 11.62 -24.93 7.78
N SER A 228 12.68 -24.56 7.04
CA SER A 228 13.48 -25.51 6.27
C SER A 228 14.12 -26.58 7.16
N LYS A 229 14.06 -27.82 6.67
CA LYS A 229 14.60 -29.04 7.30
C LYS A 229 15.93 -29.44 6.66
N SER A 230 16.06 -29.23 5.36
CA SER A 230 17.23 -29.56 4.54
C SER A 230 18.27 -28.45 4.50
N GLY A 231 17.86 -27.19 4.72
CA GLY A 231 18.68 -26.02 4.46
C GLY A 231 18.70 -25.60 2.98
N ASN A 232 17.94 -26.26 2.10
CA ASN A 232 17.85 -25.93 0.68
C ASN A 232 16.66 -24.99 0.43
N ILE A 233 16.96 -23.74 0.09
CA ILE A 233 15.98 -22.69 -0.16
C ILE A 233 16.12 -22.24 -1.62
N GLY A 234 15.01 -22.28 -2.35
CA GLY A 234 14.92 -21.77 -3.72
C GLY A 234 14.32 -20.37 -3.72
N PHE A 235 14.92 -19.46 -4.47
CA PHE A 235 14.43 -18.10 -4.67
C PHE A 235 14.06 -17.90 -6.14
N LEU A 236 12.76 -17.73 -6.39
CA LEU A 236 12.23 -17.49 -7.73
C LEU A 236 12.24 -15.99 -8.00
N GLY A 237 13.27 -15.54 -8.72
CA GLY A 237 13.49 -14.14 -9.05
C GLY A 237 12.88 -13.72 -10.39
N PRO A 238 12.53 -12.44 -10.58
CA PRO A 238 11.95 -11.95 -11.82
C PRO A 238 13.04 -11.70 -12.86
N LEU A 239 13.83 -10.62 -12.74
CA LEU A 239 14.93 -10.26 -13.63
C LEU A 239 16.15 -9.81 -12.82
N ILE A 240 17.29 -9.56 -13.47
CA ILE A 240 18.49 -9.04 -12.81
C ILE A 240 18.53 -7.52 -12.95
N ASN A 241 18.25 -6.79 -11.86
CA ASN A 241 18.46 -5.35 -11.76
C ASN A 241 18.91 -4.99 -10.32
N ASP A 242 19.09 -3.69 -10.04
CA ASP A 242 19.52 -3.22 -8.71
C ASP A 242 18.47 -3.56 -7.62
N GLU A 243 17.18 -3.53 -7.96
CA GLU A 243 16.08 -3.90 -7.06
C GLU A 243 16.04 -5.37 -6.68
N THR A 244 16.05 -6.24 -7.67
CA THR A 244 15.89 -7.67 -7.42
C THR A 244 17.10 -8.20 -6.66
N ARG A 245 18.30 -7.68 -6.95
CA ARG A 245 19.51 -8.01 -6.19
C ARG A 245 19.45 -7.55 -4.74
N ARG A 246 19.10 -6.28 -4.45
CA ARG A 246 19.07 -5.80 -3.05
C ARG A 246 18.05 -6.57 -2.21
N LEU A 247 16.91 -6.92 -2.80
CA LEU A 247 15.86 -7.66 -2.13
C LEU A 247 16.19 -9.15 -1.94
N THR A 248 16.83 -9.78 -2.93
CA THR A 248 17.32 -11.16 -2.82
C THR A 248 18.44 -11.25 -1.77
N ASN A 249 19.35 -10.29 -1.75
CA ASN A 249 20.42 -10.20 -0.75
C ASN A 249 19.85 -10.06 0.67
N ALA A 250 18.82 -9.24 0.86
CA ALA A 250 18.14 -9.13 2.15
C ALA A 250 17.50 -10.47 2.58
N ALA A 251 16.86 -11.20 1.65
CA ALA A 251 16.33 -12.53 1.93
C ALA A 251 17.41 -13.53 2.31
N TYR A 252 18.53 -13.56 1.60
CA TYR A 252 19.65 -14.43 1.94
C TYR A 252 20.22 -14.13 3.33
N ILE A 253 20.41 -12.86 3.68
CA ILE A 253 20.89 -12.46 5.03
C ILE A 253 19.88 -12.94 6.09
N GLY A 254 18.58 -12.76 5.87
CA GLY A 254 17.54 -13.26 6.78
C GLY A 254 17.58 -14.77 6.96
N ALA A 255 17.74 -15.50 5.85
CA ALA A 255 17.88 -16.96 5.87
C ALA A 255 19.12 -17.40 6.64
N ARG A 256 20.28 -16.80 6.33
CA ARG A 256 21.56 -17.02 7.02
C ARG A 256 21.43 -16.82 8.53
N ASP A 257 20.89 -15.68 8.94
CA ASP A 257 20.82 -15.32 10.36
C ASP A 257 19.92 -16.29 11.15
N CYS A 258 18.75 -16.65 10.62
CA CYS A 258 17.85 -17.60 11.28
C CYS A 258 18.34 -19.05 11.23
N TRP A 259 19.05 -19.42 10.17
CA TRP A 259 19.72 -20.72 10.08
C TRP A 259 20.80 -20.88 11.16
N LEU A 260 21.64 -19.87 11.32
CA LEU A 260 22.67 -19.83 12.37
C LEU A 260 22.06 -19.78 13.78
N ASP A 261 20.99 -19.01 13.97
CA ASP A 261 20.26 -18.91 15.24
C ASP A 261 19.55 -20.23 15.61
N LYS A 262 19.29 -21.13 14.65
CA LYS A 262 18.86 -22.52 14.90
C LYS A 262 20.01 -23.43 15.37
N GLY A 263 21.25 -22.94 15.36
CA GLY A 263 22.44 -23.70 15.70
C GLY A 263 22.98 -24.54 14.55
N ASN A 264 22.50 -24.31 13.32
CA ASN A 264 22.97 -25.02 12.14
C ASN A 264 24.27 -24.40 11.59
N SER A 265 25.01 -25.16 10.78
CA SER A 265 26.22 -24.67 10.11
C SER A 265 25.85 -23.90 8.85
N ILE A 266 26.56 -22.80 8.57
CA ILE A 266 26.38 -22.06 7.32
C ILE A 266 26.71 -22.91 6.08
N SER A 267 27.58 -23.92 6.21
CA SER A 267 27.89 -24.87 5.13
C SER A 267 26.71 -25.72 4.69
N ASP A 268 25.66 -25.78 5.51
CA ASP A 268 24.49 -26.62 5.29
C ASP A 268 23.30 -25.80 4.76
N LEU A 269 23.48 -24.49 4.55
CA LEU A 269 22.49 -23.61 3.93
C LEU A 269 22.82 -23.45 2.45
N ASN A 270 21.94 -23.96 1.59
CA ASN A 270 22.00 -23.77 0.14
C ASN A 270 20.89 -22.79 -0.25
N PHE A 271 21.28 -21.62 -0.75
CA PHE A 271 20.34 -20.60 -1.22
C PHE A 271 20.52 -20.43 -2.74
N GLU A 272 19.60 -21.01 -3.50
CA GLU A 272 19.64 -21.03 -4.96
C GLU A 272 18.69 -19.99 -5.55
N VAL A 273 19.16 -19.21 -6.53
CA VAL A 273 18.41 -18.15 -7.18
C VAL A 273 18.31 -18.45 -8.67
N ILE A 274 17.09 -18.45 -9.19
CA ILE A 274 16.82 -18.52 -10.62
C ILE A 274 15.97 -17.32 -11.02
N TRP A 275 16.42 -16.60 -12.05
CA TRP A 275 15.73 -15.43 -12.62
C TRP A 275 14.93 -15.85 -13.85
N ILE A 276 13.63 -15.55 -13.88
CA ILE A 276 12.80 -15.91 -15.03
C ILE A 276 13.02 -14.99 -16.25
N GLY A 277 13.52 -13.77 -16.05
CA GLY A 277 13.81 -12.78 -17.08
C GLY A 277 12.85 -11.59 -17.13
N PHE A 278 11.75 -11.59 -16.36
CA PHE A 278 10.79 -10.48 -16.24
C PHE A 278 9.98 -10.60 -14.95
N TRP A 279 9.20 -9.58 -14.59
CA TRP A 279 8.35 -9.53 -13.39
C TRP A 279 7.37 -10.69 -13.24
N PHE A 280 6.91 -11.24 -14.37
CA PHE A 280 6.02 -12.39 -14.47
C PHE A 280 6.31 -13.17 -15.75
N HIS A 281 5.70 -14.35 -15.90
CA HIS A 281 5.92 -15.22 -17.04
C HIS A 281 5.40 -14.60 -18.35
N ILE A 282 6.29 -14.42 -19.33
CA ILE A 282 5.96 -14.04 -20.70
C ILE A 282 6.30 -15.23 -21.61
N PRO A 283 5.32 -15.92 -22.19
CA PRO A 283 5.55 -17.11 -23.02
C PRO A 283 6.56 -16.88 -24.15
N GLY A 284 7.63 -17.65 -24.14
CA GLY A 284 8.70 -17.59 -25.15
C GLY A 284 9.72 -16.48 -24.96
N VAL A 285 9.61 -15.69 -23.90
CA VAL A 285 10.56 -14.63 -23.53
C VAL A 285 11.24 -14.96 -22.19
N THR A 286 10.47 -15.35 -21.19
CA THR A 286 10.99 -15.71 -19.85
C THR A 286 11.11 -17.23 -19.68
N LEU A 287 11.83 -17.66 -18.66
CA LEU A 287 11.67 -19.01 -18.12
C LEU A 287 10.25 -19.17 -17.55
N ASP A 288 9.74 -20.40 -17.58
CA ASP A 288 8.45 -20.75 -16.99
C ASP A 288 8.62 -20.97 -15.47
N PRO A 289 8.01 -20.13 -14.60
CA PRO A 289 8.10 -20.28 -13.15
C PRO A 289 7.59 -21.63 -12.66
N THR A 290 6.66 -22.27 -13.38
CA THR A 290 6.20 -23.63 -13.05
C THR A 290 7.33 -24.63 -13.18
N THR A 291 8.10 -24.53 -14.27
CA THR A 291 9.24 -25.42 -14.49
C THR A 291 10.33 -25.14 -13.45
N VAL A 292 10.65 -23.87 -13.20
CA VAL A 292 11.67 -23.47 -12.21
C VAL A 292 11.33 -23.98 -10.81
N VAL A 293 10.09 -23.83 -10.35
CA VAL A 293 9.68 -24.30 -9.02
C VAL A 293 9.71 -25.83 -8.93
N ASN A 294 9.29 -26.53 -9.98
CA ASN A 294 9.42 -27.98 -10.03
C ASN A 294 10.88 -28.42 -9.97
N ASP A 295 11.77 -27.76 -10.71
CA ASP A 295 13.21 -28.07 -10.75
C ASP A 295 13.87 -27.80 -9.39
N PHE A 296 13.49 -26.73 -8.68
CA PHE A 296 13.93 -26.49 -7.31
C PHE A 296 13.57 -27.66 -6.40
N ILE A 297 12.30 -28.07 -6.40
CA ILE A 297 11.82 -29.13 -5.51
C ILE A 297 12.44 -30.48 -5.88
N ASP A 298 12.54 -30.79 -7.18
CA ASP A 298 13.21 -32.00 -7.68
C ASP A 298 14.70 -32.07 -7.29
N SER A 299 15.33 -30.90 -7.12
CA SER A 299 16.72 -30.75 -6.65
C SER A 299 16.85 -30.74 -5.12
N GLY A 300 15.75 -30.89 -4.38
CA GLY A 300 15.73 -31.03 -2.94
C GLY A 300 15.50 -29.73 -2.15
N VAL A 301 15.04 -28.66 -2.80
CA VAL A 301 14.52 -27.47 -2.09
C VAL A 301 13.25 -27.84 -1.33
N ASP A 302 13.19 -27.46 -0.05
CA ASP A 302 12.01 -27.67 0.80
C ASP A 302 11.26 -26.37 1.14
N VAL A 303 11.85 -25.21 0.85
CA VAL A 303 11.15 -23.92 0.94
C VAL A 303 11.46 -23.05 -0.27
N VAL A 304 10.41 -22.58 -0.96
CA VAL A 304 10.50 -21.64 -2.08
C VAL A 304 10.13 -20.23 -1.60
N ILE A 305 10.93 -19.23 -1.95
CA ILE A 305 10.61 -17.81 -1.75
C ILE A 305 10.25 -17.21 -3.10
N SER A 306 9.02 -16.72 -3.24
CA SER A 306 8.62 -15.98 -4.45
C SER A 306 9.18 -14.56 -4.44
N HIS A 307 9.59 -14.09 -5.61
CA HIS A 307 9.88 -12.68 -5.90
C HIS A 307 9.28 -12.23 -7.24
N ILE A 308 8.38 -13.02 -7.83
CA ILE A 308 7.65 -12.63 -9.04
C ILE A 308 6.28 -12.08 -8.65
N ASP A 309 5.70 -11.25 -9.52
CA ASP A 309 4.47 -10.47 -9.27
C ASP A 309 3.20 -11.34 -9.16
N THR A 310 3.31 -12.65 -9.42
CA THR A 310 2.19 -13.56 -9.70
C THR A 310 2.28 -14.82 -8.82
N PRO A 311 1.16 -15.50 -8.51
CA PRO A 311 1.07 -16.54 -7.47
C PRO A 311 1.54 -17.93 -7.92
N GLU A 312 2.35 -18.05 -8.97
CA GLU A 312 2.74 -19.33 -9.58
C GLU A 312 3.55 -20.17 -8.61
N ALA A 313 4.48 -19.57 -7.86
CA ALA A 313 5.24 -20.27 -6.82
C ALA A 313 4.32 -20.87 -5.75
N LEU A 314 3.28 -20.13 -5.34
CA LEU A 314 2.28 -20.59 -4.39
C LEU A 314 1.51 -21.78 -4.96
N THR A 315 0.99 -21.62 -6.17
CA THR A 315 0.16 -22.62 -6.86
C THR A 315 0.91 -23.92 -7.09
N VAL A 316 2.16 -23.85 -7.54
CA VAL A 316 2.96 -25.05 -7.86
C VAL A 316 3.41 -25.75 -6.59
N THR A 317 3.81 -25.00 -5.55
CA THR A 317 4.16 -25.62 -4.26
C THR A 317 2.97 -26.34 -3.62
N ASP A 318 1.76 -25.75 -3.69
CA ASP A 318 0.53 -26.40 -3.24
C ASP A 318 0.27 -27.73 -3.94
N GLN A 319 0.44 -27.76 -5.27
CA GLN A 319 0.29 -28.97 -6.07
C GLN A 319 1.29 -30.06 -5.67
N ARG A 320 2.54 -29.69 -5.41
CA ARG A 320 3.60 -30.61 -4.98
C ARG A 320 3.35 -31.14 -3.57
N ALA A 321 2.89 -30.29 -2.65
CA ALA A 321 2.48 -30.71 -1.32
C ALA A 321 1.26 -31.64 -1.34
N ALA A 322 0.26 -31.36 -2.20
CA ALA A 322 -0.88 -32.23 -2.41
C ALA A 322 -0.48 -33.60 -3.01
N ALA A 323 0.65 -33.67 -3.71
CA ALA A 323 1.25 -34.92 -4.19
C ALA A 323 2.04 -35.69 -3.10
N GLY A 324 2.14 -35.15 -1.89
CA GLY A 324 2.76 -35.80 -0.72
C GLY A 324 4.19 -35.34 -0.41
N GLU A 325 4.66 -34.27 -1.05
CA GLU A 325 5.96 -33.68 -0.77
C GLU A 325 5.90 -32.68 0.39
N ASP A 326 6.97 -32.61 1.17
CA ASP A 326 7.06 -31.78 2.38
C ASP A 326 7.72 -30.45 2.02
N VAL A 327 6.97 -29.61 1.29
CA VAL A 327 7.44 -28.35 0.72
C VAL A 327 6.58 -27.17 1.19
N LEU A 328 7.23 -26.03 1.37
CA LEU A 328 6.62 -24.79 1.86
C LEU A 328 6.95 -23.61 0.95
N VAL A 329 6.17 -22.53 1.06
CA VAL A 329 6.36 -21.35 0.21
C VAL A 329 6.14 -20.05 0.97
N VAL A 330 6.96 -19.05 0.64
CA VAL A 330 6.74 -17.64 1.00
C VAL A 330 6.18 -16.92 -0.23
N GLY A 331 5.00 -16.31 -0.11
CA GLY A 331 4.38 -15.47 -1.14
C GLY A 331 5.08 -14.13 -1.33
N TYR A 332 4.53 -13.24 -2.16
CA TYR A 332 5.08 -11.89 -2.37
C TYR A 332 4.01 -10.86 -2.75
N ASP A 333 4.38 -9.58 -2.55
CA ASP A 333 3.73 -8.32 -2.91
C ASP A 333 2.40 -7.99 -2.26
N TYR A 334 1.49 -8.96 -2.23
CA TYR A 334 0.12 -8.76 -1.82
C TYR A 334 -0.16 -9.41 -0.47
N GLU A 335 -0.73 -8.64 0.47
CA GLU A 335 -0.96 -9.09 1.85
C GLU A 335 -1.78 -10.39 1.93
N ASN A 336 -2.71 -10.60 0.98
CA ASN A 336 -3.57 -11.78 0.96
C ASN A 336 -3.12 -12.87 -0.03
N SER A 337 -1.89 -12.81 -0.54
CA SER A 337 -1.37 -13.83 -1.49
C SER A 337 -1.40 -15.25 -0.89
N CYS A 338 -1.13 -15.42 0.41
CA CYS A 338 -1.22 -16.73 1.07
C CYS A 338 -2.64 -17.35 1.04
N ASP A 339 -3.69 -16.59 0.76
CA ASP A 339 -5.06 -17.14 0.64
C ASP A 339 -5.20 -18.08 -0.57
N VAL A 340 -4.26 -18.03 -1.53
CA VAL A 340 -4.17 -18.95 -2.67
C VAL A 340 -3.83 -20.37 -2.22
N THR A 341 -2.94 -20.51 -1.22
CA THR A 341 -2.50 -21.81 -0.67
C THR A 341 -2.27 -21.71 0.85
N PRO A 342 -3.34 -21.67 1.65
CA PRO A 342 -3.21 -21.49 3.08
C PRO A 342 -2.44 -22.64 3.75
N GLU A 343 -2.49 -23.85 3.21
CA GLU A 343 -1.92 -25.05 3.83
C GLU A 343 -0.38 -25.09 3.80
N VAL A 344 0.26 -24.43 2.81
CA VAL A 344 1.73 -24.46 2.66
C VAL A 344 2.39 -23.08 2.66
N CYS A 345 1.61 -22.00 2.64
CA CYS A 345 2.15 -20.65 2.72
C CYS A 345 2.59 -20.34 4.16
N ILE A 346 3.89 -20.12 4.36
CA ILE A 346 4.45 -19.74 5.66
C ILE A 346 4.47 -18.22 5.86
N GLY A 347 4.23 -17.42 4.82
CA GLY A 347 4.02 -15.99 4.98
C GLY A 347 4.21 -15.22 3.69
N VAL A 348 4.03 -13.90 3.80
CA VAL A 348 4.20 -12.97 2.69
C VAL A 348 4.79 -11.65 3.18
N PRO A 349 5.92 -11.20 2.61
CA PRO A 349 6.27 -9.79 2.62
C PRO A 349 5.42 -9.04 1.58
N TYR A 350 4.78 -7.94 2.00
CA TYR A 350 3.79 -7.24 1.18
C TYR A 350 3.98 -5.72 1.21
N PHE A 351 3.47 -5.06 0.17
CA PHE A 351 3.35 -3.61 0.11
C PHE A 351 1.94 -3.16 0.49
N ASN A 352 1.85 -2.02 1.17
CA ASN A 352 0.64 -1.25 1.37
C ASN A 352 0.90 0.17 0.86
N TRP A 353 0.56 0.41 -0.42
CA TRP A 353 0.80 1.67 -1.11
C TRP A 353 -0.12 2.81 -0.66
N GLY A 354 -1.26 2.47 -0.04
CA GLY A 354 -2.34 3.40 0.28
C GLY A 354 -1.87 4.66 1.03
N PRO A 355 -1.15 4.56 2.16
CA PRO A 355 -0.66 5.73 2.89
C PRO A 355 0.17 6.70 2.06
N ALA A 356 1.11 6.21 1.26
CA ALA A 356 1.97 7.05 0.43
C ALA A 356 1.21 7.67 -0.75
N TYR A 357 0.29 6.91 -1.34
CA TYR A 357 -0.54 7.36 -2.45
C TYR A 357 -1.56 8.43 -2.04
N ILE A 358 -2.17 8.26 -0.86
CA ILE A 358 -3.02 9.28 -0.23
C ILE A 358 -2.23 10.55 0.07
N ASP A 359 -0.98 10.43 0.57
CA ASP A 359 -0.12 11.60 0.80
C ASP A 359 0.18 12.36 -0.49
N ALA A 360 0.61 11.65 -1.55
CA ALA A 360 0.86 12.25 -2.85
C ALA A 360 -0.38 12.97 -3.39
N ALA A 361 -1.55 12.34 -3.36
CA ALA A 361 -2.80 12.96 -3.82
C ALA A 361 -3.18 14.22 -3.02
N LYS A 362 -2.96 14.22 -1.70
CA LYS A 362 -3.15 15.40 -0.85
C LYS A 362 -2.15 16.51 -1.16
N ARG A 363 -0.88 16.17 -1.43
CA ARG A 363 0.16 17.12 -1.86
C ARG A 363 -0.15 17.75 -3.22
N VAL A 364 -0.81 17.05 -4.13
CA VAL A 364 -1.30 17.67 -5.38
C VAL A 364 -2.47 18.60 -5.08
N GLY A 365 -3.49 18.12 -4.36
CA GLY A 365 -4.69 18.91 -4.08
C GLY A 365 -4.46 20.18 -3.25
N ASN A 366 -3.38 20.25 -2.46
CA ASN A 366 -2.99 21.42 -1.69
C ASN A 366 -1.91 22.29 -2.37
N ASN A 367 -1.51 21.96 -3.61
CA ASN A 367 -0.41 22.60 -4.35
C ASN A 367 0.94 22.58 -3.61
N SER A 368 1.26 21.49 -2.91
CA SER A 368 2.54 21.29 -2.21
C SER A 368 3.31 20.07 -2.71
N PHE A 369 2.99 19.56 -3.90
CA PHE A 369 3.71 18.46 -4.53
C PHE A 369 5.13 18.92 -4.92
N SER A 370 6.08 17.99 -4.83
CA SER A 370 7.47 18.18 -5.25
C SER A 370 8.06 16.84 -5.67
N ALA A 371 8.98 16.85 -6.64
CA ALA A 371 9.82 15.70 -6.96
C ALA A 371 10.72 15.31 -5.76
N ASP A 372 10.23 14.40 -4.94
CA ASP A 372 10.95 13.82 -3.81
C ASP A 372 11.17 12.31 -4.00
N PHE A 373 12.26 11.81 -3.42
CA PHE A 373 12.57 10.38 -3.37
C PHE A 373 12.18 9.84 -1.99
N GLN A 374 11.21 8.93 -1.95
CA GLN A 374 10.70 8.33 -0.72
C GLN A 374 11.03 6.84 -0.67
N TRP A 375 12.00 6.46 0.16
CA TRP A 375 12.30 5.05 0.48
C TRP A 375 11.83 4.74 1.90
N ILE A 376 10.61 4.24 2.03
CA ILE A 376 9.83 4.28 3.27
C ILE A 376 10.05 3.01 4.10
N ALA A 377 10.61 3.19 5.31
CA ALA A 377 10.79 2.12 6.28
C ALA A 377 9.46 1.52 6.78
N PRO A 378 9.44 0.23 7.16
CA PRO A 378 8.27 -0.35 7.81
C PRO A 378 8.04 0.28 9.19
N LYS A 379 6.77 0.36 9.58
CA LYS A 379 6.35 0.68 10.95
C LYS A 379 6.13 -0.62 11.69
N LEU A 380 7.03 -0.92 12.63
CA LEU A 380 6.97 -2.13 13.44
C LEU A 380 6.70 -1.78 14.91
N THR A 381 5.92 -2.61 15.59
CA THR A 381 5.74 -2.59 17.05
C THR A 381 5.90 -4.01 17.58
N ASN A 382 6.99 -4.27 18.31
CA ASN A 382 7.34 -5.62 18.79
C ASN A 382 7.40 -6.66 17.64
N GLY A 383 8.00 -6.26 16.51
CA GLY A 383 8.18 -7.07 15.31
C GLY A 383 6.92 -7.21 14.46
N VAL A 384 5.79 -6.67 14.94
CA VAL A 384 4.50 -6.74 14.24
C VAL A 384 4.32 -5.50 13.37
N THR A 385 3.92 -5.72 12.13
CA THR A 385 3.65 -4.65 11.16
C THR A 385 2.42 -3.85 11.59
N ALA A 386 2.53 -2.52 11.61
CA ALA A 386 1.39 -1.62 11.81
C ALA A 386 0.52 -1.57 10.55
N GLU A 387 -0.79 -1.39 10.71
CA GLU A 387 -1.77 -1.36 9.61
C GLU A 387 -1.43 -0.30 8.54
N ASP A 388 -0.87 0.84 8.94
CA ASP A 388 -0.49 1.95 8.06
C ASP A 388 1.00 1.92 7.65
N SER A 389 1.66 0.76 7.82
CA SER A 389 3.03 0.53 7.36
C SER A 389 3.07 0.34 5.86
N MET A 390 4.01 0.98 5.17
CA MET A 390 4.21 0.81 3.72
C MET A 390 4.64 -0.61 3.33
N VAL A 391 5.42 -1.24 4.20
CA VAL A 391 5.95 -2.60 4.01
C VAL A 391 5.56 -3.42 5.22
N GLY A 392 5.19 -4.67 4.98
CA GLY A 392 4.86 -5.60 6.04
C GLY A 392 5.36 -7.00 5.79
N PHE A 393 5.22 -7.83 6.83
CA PHE A 393 5.30 -9.28 6.73
C PHE A 393 4.13 -9.90 7.49
N LYS A 394 3.33 -10.70 6.79
CA LYS A 394 2.20 -11.44 7.37
C LYS A 394 2.53 -12.93 7.36
N GLY A 395 2.56 -13.53 8.55
CA GLY A 395 2.77 -14.97 8.68
C GLY A 395 1.57 -15.75 8.13
N GLY A 396 1.85 -16.80 7.37
CA GLY A 396 0.82 -17.69 6.81
C GLY A 396 0.42 -18.81 7.79
N ASN A 397 -0.59 -19.61 7.43
CA ASN A 397 -1.10 -20.65 8.33
C ASN A 397 -0.10 -21.80 8.53
N ALA A 398 0.77 -22.05 7.56
CA ALA A 398 1.81 -23.07 7.65
C ALA A 398 2.99 -22.65 8.55
N MET A 399 3.06 -21.39 8.98
CA MET A 399 4.13 -20.91 9.86
C MET A 399 3.96 -21.40 11.30
N SER A 400 5.02 -22.01 11.84
CA SER A 400 5.05 -22.38 13.25
C SER A 400 5.13 -21.16 14.17
N GLU A 401 4.60 -21.31 15.38
CA GLU A 401 4.67 -20.26 16.40
C GLU A 401 6.13 -19.97 16.84
N GLU A 402 7.03 -20.95 16.72
CA GLU A 402 8.46 -20.72 16.98
C GLU A 402 9.08 -19.81 15.91
N THR A 403 8.83 -20.11 14.63
CA THR A 403 9.26 -19.26 13.52
C THR A 403 8.72 -17.85 13.65
N ARG A 404 7.42 -17.70 13.97
CA ARG A 404 6.81 -16.39 14.17
C ARG A 404 7.52 -15.56 15.24
N LYS A 405 7.84 -16.17 16.39
CA LYS A 405 8.59 -15.50 17.47
C LYS A 405 10.00 -15.13 17.02
N ARG A 406 10.66 -15.99 16.24
CA ARG A 406 12.00 -15.76 15.72
C ARG A 406 12.03 -14.57 14.75
N VAL A 407 11.13 -14.57 13.77
CA VAL A 407 10.96 -13.49 12.78
C VAL A 407 10.70 -12.16 13.48
N ASN A 408 9.70 -12.10 14.38
CA ASN A 408 9.35 -10.85 15.07
C ASN A 408 10.53 -10.31 15.90
N ARG A 409 11.24 -11.19 16.60
CA ARG A 409 12.39 -10.80 17.42
C ARG A 409 13.52 -10.20 16.59
N LEU A 410 13.83 -10.79 15.42
CA LEU A 410 14.87 -10.24 14.55
C LEU A 410 14.42 -8.94 13.88
N ALA A 411 13.17 -8.85 13.44
CA ALA A 411 12.62 -7.63 12.88
C ALA A 411 12.74 -6.44 13.87
N ASP A 412 12.48 -6.68 15.16
CA ASP A 412 12.68 -5.68 16.21
C ASP A 412 14.14 -5.21 16.35
N GLN A 413 15.10 -6.13 16.21
CA GLN A 413 16.53 -5.81 16.36
C GLN A 413 17.03 -4.85 15.28
N LEU A 414 16.36 -4.79 14.13
CA LEU A 414 16.73 -3.88 13.04
C LEU A 414 16.41 -2.41 13.36
N ASN A 415 15.57 -2.12 14.36
CA ASN A 415 15.23 -0.76 14.82
C ASN A 415 14.80 0.21 13.69
N GLY A 416 14.22 -0.31 12.60
CA GLY A 416 13.81 0.49 11.44
C GLY A 416 14.96 1.10 10.63
N ASP A 417 16.22 0.69 10.86
CA ASP A 417 17.39 1.08 10.05
C ASP A 417 17.80 -0.07 9.14
N ILE A 418 17.50 0.07 7.85
CA ILE A 418 17.80 -0.92 6.80
C ILE A 418 19.28 -1.32 6.76
N ALA A 419 20.18 -0.40 7.11
CA ALA A 419 21.61 -0.67 7.08
C ALA A 419 22.05 -1.66 8.18
N ASN A 420 21.19 -1.94 9.18
CA ASN A 420 21.42 -3.05 10.13
C ASN A 420 21.30 -4.43 9.48
N ILE A 421 20.46 -4.59 8.45
CA ILE A 421 20.33 -5.85 7.71
C ILE A 421 21.67 -6.20 7.06
N PHE A 422 22.32 -5.19 6.48
CA PHE A 422 23.56 -5.35 5.72
C PHE A 422 24.83 -5.10 6.56
N ALA A 423 24.74 -5.21 7.88
CA ALA A 423 25.90 -5.02 8.75
C ALA A 423 26.94 -6.14 8.51
N GLY A 424 28.20 -5.74 8.31
CA GLY A 424 29.28 -6.63 7.94
C GLY A 424 29.73 -7.56 9.07
N PRO A 425 30.38 -8.69 8.71
CA PRO A 425 31.04 -8.91 7.43
C PRO A 425 30.10 -9.46 6.35
N ILE A 426 30.06 -8.79 5.20
CA ILE A 426 29.30 -9.21 4.03
C ILE A 426 30.13 -8.92 2.77
N ASN A 427 30.30 -9.96 1.96
CA ASN A 427 30.94 -9.89 0.65
C ASN A 427 29.93 -10.24 -0.44
N PHE A 428 30.21 -9.79 -1.66
CA PHE A 428 29.56 -10.24 -2.87
C PHE A 428 30.09 -11.61 -3.33
N GLN A 429 29.41 -12.25 -4.28
CA GLN A 429 29.79 -13.55 -4.84
C GLN A 429 31.23 -13.59 -5.39
N ASP A 430 31.76 -12.47 -5.88
CA ASP A 430 33.14 -12.36 -6.37
C ASP A 430 34.19 -12.13 -5.25
N GLY A 431 33.75 -12.06 -3.99
CA GLY A 431 34.59 -11.81 -2.83
C GLY A 431 34.89 -10.33 -2.56
N SER A 432 34.36 -9.39 -3.36
CA SER A 432 34.45 -7.97 -3.06
C SER A 432 33.57 -7.60 -1.85
N VAL A 433 34.00 -6.62 -1.07
CA VAL A 433 33.40 -6.31 0.23
C VAL A 433 32.24 -5.32 0.06
N LEU A 434 31.04 -5.70 0.49
CA LEU A 434 29.91 -4.77 0.68
C LEU A 434 30.06 -4.03 2.03
N ALA A 435 30.29 -4.79 3.10
CA ALA A 435 30.44 -4.24 4.44
C ALA A 435 31.48 -5.04 5.23
N SER A 436 32.52 -4.35 5.72
CA SER A 436 33.50 -4.96 6.63
C SER A 436 32.89 -5.21 8.01
N GLU A 437 33.53 -6.07 8.81
CA GLU A 437 33.15 -6.37 10.21
C GLU A 437 32.75 -5.11 11.00
N GLY A 438 31.53 -5.12 11.56
CA GLY A 438 31.00 -4.02 12.38
C GLY A 438 30.74 -2.70 11.63
N LYS A 439 30.79 -2.71 10.30
CA LYS A 439 30.42 -1.57 9.44
C LYS A 439 29.07 -1.81 8.78
N LYS A 440 28.41 -0.71 8.45
CA LYS A 440 27.18 -0.69 7.67
C LYS A 440 27.47 -0.03 6.31
N PRO A 441 26.93 -0.55 5.21
CA PRO A 441 27.05 0.10 3.91
C PRO A 441 26.23 1.41 3.89
N SER A 442 26.50 2.28 2.92
CA SER A 442 25.67 3.46 2.71
C SER A 442 24.33 3.08 2.10
N LEU A 443 23.31 3.94 2.22
CA LEU A 443 22.02 3.73 1.53
C LEU A 443 22.19 3.64 0.01
N TYR A 444 23.15 4.39 -0.55
CA TYR A 444 23.51 4.31 -1.96
C TYR A 444 24.01 2.91 -2.34
N ASP A 445 24.91 2.33 -1.53
CA ASP A 445 25.46 1.00 -1.79
C ASP A 445 24.41 -0.11 -1.65
N ILE A 446 23.43 0.06 -0.75
CA ILE A 446 22.29 -0.86 -0.61
C ILE A 446 21.34 -0.72 -1.80
N TRP A 447 21.03 0.50 -2.22
CA TRP A 447 20.11 0.73 -3.33
C TRP A 447 20.67 0.19 -4.66
N TYR A 448 21.98 0.32 -4.86
CA TYR A 448 22.69 -0.07 -6.08
C TYR A 448 23.56 -1.32 -5.91
N THR A 449 23.07 -2.35 -5.22
CA THR A 449 23.85 -3.59 -5.02
C THR A 449 24.21 -4.22 -6.38
N PRO A 450 25.50 -4.36 -6.72
CA PRO A 450 25.93 -4.79 -8.04
C PRO A 450 25.88 -6.30 -8.24
N GLN A 451 25.76 -7.10 -7.17
CA GLN A 451 25.87 -8.56 -7.22
C GLN A 451 25.07 -9.21 -6.09
N LEU A 452 24.84 -10.51 -6.23
CA LEU A 452 24.42 -11.37 -5.14
C LEU A 452 25.55 -11.52 -4.10
N LEU A 453 25.20 -11.97 -2.90
CA LEU A 453 26.15 -12.14 -1.80
C LEU A 453 26.90 -13.47 -1.86
N GLU A 454 28.07 -13.50 -1.22
CA GLU A 454 28.87 -14.71 -1.02
C GLU A 454 28.04 -15.81 -0.32
N GLY A 455 28.10 -17.02 -0.87
CA GLY A 455 27.36 -18.20 -0.39
C GLY A 455 26.02 -18.45 -1.09
N MET A 456 25.55 -17.51 -1.90
CA MET A 456 24.39 -17.73 -2.79
C MET A 456 24.82 -18.43 -4.08
N THR A 457 23.97 -19.28 -4.62
CA THR A 457 24.10 -19.83 -5.98
C THR A 457 23.10 -19.14 -6.90
N GLY A 458 23.56 -18.58 -8.01
CA GLY A 458 22.71 -17.83 -8.94
C GLY A 458 23.53 -16.79 -9.70
N ASP A 459 22.97 -16.29 -10.80
CA ASP A 459 23.63 -15.28 -11.63
C ASP A 459 23.51 -13.87 -11.00
N SER A 460 24.62 -13.19 -10.80
CA SER A 460 24.64 -11.79 -10.36
C SER A 460 24.38 -10.78 -11.48
N GLY A 461 24.39 -11.24 -12.73
CA GLY A 461 24.51 -10.42 -13.93
C GLY A 461 25.97 -10.22 -14.33
N GLY A 462 26.24 -10.15 -15.63
CA GLY A 462 27.58 -9.83 -16.15
C GLY A 462 27.93 -8.36 -15.97
N ASN A 463 29.17 -8.09 -15.53
CA ASN A 463 29.77 -6.75 -15.48
C ASN A 463 29.91 -6.10 -16.86
#